data_AF-A0A2W5ZGW3-F1
#
_entry.id   AF-A0A2W5ZGW3-F1
#
_cell.length_a   1.000
_cell.length_b   1.000
_cell.length_c   1.000
_cell.angle_alpha   90.00
_cell.angle_beta   90.00
_cell.angle_gamma   90.00
#
_symmetry.space_group_name_H-M   'P 1'
#
loop_
_entity.id
_entity.type
_entity.pdbx_description
1 polymer ?
#
loop_
_entity_poly.entity_id
_entity_poly.type
_entity_poly.pdbx_seq_one_letter_code
_entity_poly.pdbx_strand_id
1 'polypeptide(L)'
;MPEPVDLSPLHAALDGLRRQLCHCGFRDECLGCKGVEMLRAQAEAVASAASQPVLLQVAQEAAMKDMASRFQGMAERLLNDPELRQAAEAMQEKVMSDPETRQLLEELMKRIQPPDELGPR
;
A
#
# COMPACT_ATOMS: atom_id res chain seq x y z
N MET A 1 0.25 7.53 15.16
CA MET A 1 -1.08 7.61 14.53
C MET A 1 -1.10 8.90 13.74
N PRO A 2 -1.52 8.93 12.46
CA PRO A 2 -1.63 10.19 11.73
C PRO A 2 -2.61 11.08 12.50
N GLU A 3 -2.16 12.27 12.89
CA GLU A 3 -3.02 13.24 13.55
C GLU A 3 -4.10 13.71 12.55
N PRO A 4 -5.36 13.83 13.00
CA PRO A 4 -6.42 14.37 12.14
C PRO A 4 -6.04 15.78 11.70
N VAL A 5 -6.17 16.04 10.39
CA VAL A 5 -5.90 17.37 9.81
C VAL A 5 -6.91 18.36 10.42
N ASP A 6 -6.41 19.40 11.09
CA ASP A 6 -7.27 20.46 11.61
C ASP A 6 -7.77 21.38 10.49
N LEU A 7 -9.07 21.35 10.22
CA LEU A 7 -9.75 22.18 9.22
C LEU A 7 -10.37 23.45 9.82
N SER A 8 -10.30 23.63 11.13
CA SER A 8 -10.86 24.81 11.83
C SER A 8 -10.42 26.15 11.21
N PRO A 9 -9.13 26.41 10.92
CA PRO A 9 -8.72 27.68 10.32
C PRO A 9 -9.26 27.89 8.91
N LEU A 10 -9.39 26.81 8.13
CA LEU A 10 -9.94 26.88 6.78
C LEU A 10 -11.43 27.20 6.80
N HIS A 11 -12.19 26.56 7.70
CA HIS A 11 -13.61 26.86 7.87
C HIS A 11 -13.85 28.32 8.25
N ALA A 12 -13.04 28.86 9.17
CA ALA A 12 -13.12 30.28 9.55
C ALA A 12 -12.83 31.23 8.36
N ALA A 13 -11.85 30.90 7.52
CA ALA A 13 -11.54 31.67 6.32
C ALA A 13 -12.67 31.61 5.29
N LEU A 14 -13.26 30.42 5.08
CA LEU A 14 -14.42 30.22 4.20
C LEU A 14 -15.65 31.00 4.70
N ASP A 15 -15.88 31.07 6.02
CA ASP A 15 -16.96 31.88 6.60
C ASP A 15 -16.72 33.39 6.43
N GLY A 16 -15.45 33.82 6.46
CA GLY A 16 -15.06 35.19 6.09
C GLY A 16 -15.29 35.49 4.61
N LEU A 17 -14.99 34.53 3.75
CA LEU A 17 -15.20 34.63 2.29
C LEU A 17 -16.70 34.64 1.93
N ARG A 18 -17.50 33.80 2.59
CA ARG A 18 -18.96 33.74 2.43
C ARG A 18 -19.59 35.10 2.73
N ARG A 19 -19.12 35.80 3.76
CA ARG A 19 -19.57 37.16 4.10
C ARG A 19 -19.29 38.19 3.00
N GLN A 20 -18.22 38.02 2.24
CA GLN A 20 -17.84 38.93 1.16
C GLN A 20 -18.54 38.61 -0.17
N LEU A 21 -18.81 37.32 -0.44
CA LEU A 21 -19.36 36.85 -1.71
C LEU A 21 -20.88 36.60 -1.69
N CYS A 22 -21.51 36.56 -0.52
CA CYS A 22 -22.93 36.26 -0.39
C CYS A 22 -23.82 37.44 -0.78
N HIS A 23 -24.69 37.20 -1.76
CA HIS A 23 -25.72 38.16 -2.21
C HIS A 23 -27.16 37.74 -1.85
N CYS A 24 -27.35 36.60 -1.18
CA CYS A 24 -28.68 36.04 -0.86
C CYS A 24 -29.04 36.10 0.63
N GLY A 25 -28.28 36.80 1.46
CA GLY A 25 -28.50 36.84 2.91
C GLY A 25 -28.32 35.48 3.60
N PHE A 26 -27.33 34.70 3.17
CA PHE A 26 -27.00 33.36 3.69
C PHE A 26 -28.11 32.31 3.55
N ARG A 27 -28.95 32.44 2.53
CA ARG A 27 -29.97 31.44 2.16
C ARG A 27 -29.46 30.30 1.27
N ASP A 28 -28.16 30.27 0.95
CA ASP A 28 -27.51 29.27 0.08
C ASP A 28 -28.01 29.19 -1.38
N GLU A 29 -28.70 30.23 -1.83
CA GLU A 29 -29.26 30.30 -3.19
C GLU A 29 -28.28 30.90 -4.21
N CYS A 30 -27.36 31.78 -3.77
CA CYS A 30 -26.43 32.46 -4.66
C CYS A 30 -25.14 31.68 -4.93
N LEU A 31 -24.48 32.01 -6.04
CA LEU A 31 -23.21 31.39 -6.45
C LEU A 31 -22.10 31.56 -5.40
N GLY A 32 -22.06 32.68 -4.67
CA GLY A 32 -21.09 32.89 -3.61
C GLY A 32 -21.23 31.89 -2.46
N CYS A 33 -22.45 31.60 -2.02
CA CYS A 33 -22.69 30.57 -1.00
C CYS A 33 -22.38 29.18 -1.53
N LYS A 34 -22.87 28.83 -2.72
CA LYS A 34 -22.63 27.50 -3.32
C LYS A 34 -21.15 27.23 -3.59
N GLY A 35 -20.41 28.25 -4.03
CA GLY A 35 -18.97 28.15 -4.27
C GLY A 35 -18.17 27.93 -2.98
N VAL A 36 -18.53 28.61 -1.89
CA VAL A 36 -17.90 28.41 -0.58
C VAL A 36 -18.17 27.00 -0.04
N GLU A 37 -19.41 26.52 -0.14
CA GLU A 37 -19.75 25.16 0.30
C GLU A 37 -19.06 24.08 -0.55
N MET A 38 -18.91 24.31 -1.86
CA MET A 38 -18.14 23.43 -2.74
C MET A 38 -16.67 23.37 -2.32
N LEU A 39 -16.07 24.49 -1.92
CA LEU A 39 -14.67 24.53 -1.44
C LEU A 39 -14.52 23.80 -0.10
N ARG A 40 -15.51 23.95 0.80
CA ARG A 40 -15.56 23.22 2.08
C ARG A 40 -15.57 21.71 1.85
N ALA A 41 -16.49 21.22 1.02
CA ALA A 41 -16.60 19.80 0.69
C ALA A 41 -15.33 19.22 0.05
N GLN A 42 -14.67 19.98 -0.83
CA GLN A 42 -13.41 19.57 -1.42
C GLN A 42 -12.28 19.46 -0.39
N ALA A 43 -12.21 20.39 0.55
CA ALA A 43 -11.18 20.36 1.59
C ALA A 43 -11.35 19.17 2.53
N GLU A 44 -12.58 18.83 2.90
CA GLU A 44 -12.89 17.64 3.68
C GLU A 44 -12.53 16.35 2.91
N ALA A 45 -12.80 16.32 1.60
CA ALA A 45 -12.41 15.20 0.74
C ALA A 45 -10.89 15.01 0.67
N VAL A 46 -10.12 16.10 0.57
CA VAL A 46 -8.65 16.04 0.56
C VAL A 46 -8.10 15.62 1.92
N ALA A 47 -8.62 16.19 3.02
CA ALA A 47 -8.18 15.84 4.38
C ALA A 47 -8.47 14.37 4.69
N SER A 48 -9.66 13.87 4.30
CA SER A 48 -10.02 12.47 4.46
C SER A 48 -9.13 11.56 3.59
N ALA A 49 -8.84 11.91 2.34
CA ALA A 49 -7.91 11.16 1.49
C ALA A 49 -6.48 11.14 2.04
N ALA A 50 -6.01 12.26 2.60
CA ALA A 50 -4.68 12.35 3.22
C ALA A 50 -4.58 11.55 4.53
N SER A 51 -5.70 11.44 5.27
CA SER A 51 -5.81 10.64 6.50
C SER A 51 -6.03 9.14 6.25
N GLN A 52 -6.38 8.75 5.02
CA GLN A 52 -6.50 7.34 4.64
C GLN A 52 -5.10 6.73 4.41
N PRO A 53 -4.76 5.61 5.06
CA PRO A 53 -3.47 4.93 4.92
C PRO A 53 -3.36 4.16 3.59
N VAL A 54 -3.66 4.80 2.47
CA VAL A 54 -3.56 4.17 1.13
C VAL A 54 -2.11 4.08 0.66
N LEU A 55 -1.21 4.95 1.16
CA LEU A 55 0.19 4.95 0.73
C LEU A 55 1.00 3.74 1.23
N LEU A 56 0.58 3.04 2.29
CA LEU A 56 1.32 1.88 2.79
C LEU A 56 0.86 0.56 2.15
N GLN A 57 -0.43 0.41 1.88
CA GLN A 57 -0.98 -0.80 1.27
C GLN A 57 -0.63 -0.89 -0.22
N VAL A 58 -0.79 0.21 -0.97
CA VAL A 58 -0.49 0.21 -2.41
C VAL A 58 1.01 0.02 -2.67
N ALA A 59 1.89 0.50 -1.78
CA ALA A 59 3.33 0.27 -1.89
C ALA A 59 3.70 -1.20 -1.62
N GLN A 60 3.09 -1.86 -0.63
CA GLN A 60 3.32 -3.28 -0.35
C GLN A 60 2.73 -4.17 -1.43
N GLU A 61 1.53 -3.87 -1.93
CA GLU A 61 0.90 -4.61 -3.03
C GLU A 61 1.70 -4.46 -4.33
N ALA A 62 2.18 -3.26 -4.66
CA ALA A 62 3.05 -3.05 -5.81
C ALA A 62 4.40 -3.76 -5.65
N ALA A 63 5.01 -3.71 -4.47
CA ALA A 63 6.25 -4.42 -4.18
C ALA A 63 6.09 -5.94 -4.27
N MET A 64 5.02 -6.51 -3.72
CA MET A 64 4.72 -7.95 -3.83
C MET A 64 4.45 -8.35 -5.28
N LYS A 65 3.70 -7.55 -6.04
CA LYS A 65 3.37 -7.84 -7.43
C LYS A 65 4.61 -7.79 -8.33
N ASP A 66 5.48 -6.81 -8.12
CA ASP A 66 6.75 -6.69 -8.84
C ASP A 66 7.70 -7.86 -8.52
N MET A 67 7.75 -8.27 -7.24
CA MET A 67 8.53 -9.44 -6.82
C MET A 67 7.99 -10.75 -7.41
N ALA A 68 6.66 -10.93 -7.44
CA ALA A 68 6.01 -12.10 -8.04
C ALA A 68 6.26 -12.18 -9.56
N SER A 69 6.16 -11.05 -10.28
CA SER A 69 6.45 -11.01 -11.72
C SER A 69 7.93 -11.30 -12.03
N ARG A 70 8.86 -10.79 -11.22
CA ARG A 70 10.29 -11.14 -11.36
C ARG A 70 10.54 -12.61 -11.10
N PHE A 71 9.89 -13.19 -10.07
CA PHE A 71 10.03 -14.60 -9.73
C PHE A 71 9.47 -15.50 -10.83
N GLN A 72 8.30 -15.18 -11.40
CA GLN A 72 7.72 -15.89 -12.53
C GLN A 72 8.64 -15.86 -13.75
N GLY A 73 9.19 -14.68 -14.11
CA GLY A 73 10.13 -14.58 -15.22
C GLY A 73 11.43 -15.36 -15.01
N MET A 74 11.89 -15.47 -13.76
CA MET A 74 13.06 -16.28 -13.41
C MET A 74 12.73 -17.78 -13.49
N ALA A 75 11.57 -18.19 -12.97
CA ALA A 75 11.10 -19.57 -13.04
C ALA A 75 10.89 -20.04 -14.49
N GLU A 76 10.31 -19.19 -15.35
CA GLU A 76 10.18 -19.49 -16.79
C GLU A 76 11.52 -19.66 -17.47
N ARG A 77 12.52 -18.82 -17.17
CA ARG A 77 13.87 -18.96 -17.72
C ARG A 77 14.55 -20.23 -17.22
N LEU A 78 14.37 -20.56 -15.93
CA LEU A 78 14.89 -21.78 -15.34
C LEU A 78 14.24 -23.03 -15.96
N LEU A 79 12.95 -22.99 -16.27
CA LEU A 79 12.22 -24.12 -16.88
C LEU A 79 12.58 -24.33 -18.35
N ASN A 80 12.82 -23.24 -19.09
CA ASN A 80 13.08 -23.27 -20.53
C ASN A 80 14.57 -23.41 -20.90
N ASP A 81 15.50 -23.22 -19.96
CA ASP A 81 16.94 -23.31 -20.20
C ASP A 81 17.56 -24.55 -19.52
N PRO A 82 17.94 -25.59 -20.30
CA PRO A 82 18.41 -26.87 -19.76
C PRO A 82 19.80 -26.80 -19.11
N GLU A 83 20.62 -25.79 -19.43
CA GLU A 83 21.90 -25.56 -18.75
C GLU A 83 21.68 -24.91 -17.38
N LEU A 84 20.69 -24.02 -17.29
CA LEU A 84 20.35 -23.35 -16.04
C LEU A 84 19.68 -24.30 -15.03
N ARG A 85 18.94 -25.32 -15.49
CA ARG A 85 18.41 -26.41 -14.63
C ARG A 85 19.54 -27.21 -13.99
N GLN A 86 20.52 -27.65 -14.79
CA GLN A 86 21.65 -28.42 -14.29
C GLN A 86 22.50 -27.62 -13.31
N ALA A 87 22.70 -26.33 -13.58
CA ALA A 87 23.40 -25.43 -12.65
C ALA A 87 22.63 -25.25 -11.33
N ALA A 88 21.30 -25.13 -11.39
CA ALA A 88 20.46 -25.02 -10.18
C ALA A 88 20.47 -26.33 -9.36
N GLU A 89 20.42 -27.48 -10.00
CA GLU A 89 20.51 -28.80 -9.34
C GLU A 89 21.88 -28.99 -8.67
N ALA A 90 22.98 -28.65 -9.36
CA ALA A 90 24.32 -28.71 -8.78
C ALA A 90 24.50 -27.73 -7.60
N MET A 91 23.86 -26.57 -7.66
CA MET A 91 23.87 -25.60 -6.57
C MET A 91 23.04 -26.09 -5.39
N GLN A 92 21.87 -26.67 -5.64
CA GLN A 92 21.01 -27.28 -4.62
C GLN A 92 21.71 -28.45 -3.93
N GLU A 93 22.42 -29.28 -4.68
CA GLU A 93 23.20 -30.40 -4.14
C GLU A 93 24.36 -29.92 -3.25
N LYS A 94 25.09 -28.87 -3.65
CA LYS A 94 26.12 -28.25 -2.79
C LYS A 94 25.54 -27.64 -1.52
N VAL A 95 24.40 -26.96 -1.62
CA VAL A 95 23.69 -26.38 -0.47
C VAL A 95 23.19 -27.48 0.48
N MET A 96 22.74 -28.62 -0.04
CA MET A 96 22.34 -29.79 0.74
C MET A 96 23.52 -30.61 1.29
N SER A 97 24.71 -30.45 0.73
CA SER A 97 25.92 -31.12 1.19
C SER A 97 26.60 -30.37 2.34
N ASP A 98 26.28 -29.09 2.52
CA ASP A 98 26.84 -28.25 3.58
C ASP A 98 25.92 -28.22 4.82
N PRO A 99 26.37 -28.78 5.97
CA PRO A 99 25.52 -28.97 7.14
C PRO A 99 25.15 -27.66 7.86
N GLU A 100 25.94 -26.61 7.72
CA GLU A 100 25.66 -25.28 8.30
C GLU A 100 24.60 -24.55 7.47
N THR A 101 24.72 -24.63 6.13
CA THR A 101 23.76 -24.03 5.21
C THR A 101 22.39 -24.70 5.29
N ARG A 102 22.33 -26.03 5.50
CA ARG A 102 21.07 -26.75 5.74
C ARG A 102 20.32 -26.25 6.98
N GLN A 103 21.01 -26.05 8.09
CA GLN A 103 20.40 -25.58 9.34
C GLN A 103 19.83 -24.17 9.18
N LEU A 104 20.57 -23.29 8.49
CA LEU A 104 20.10 -21.96 8.14
C LEU A 104 18.84 -22.01 7.24
N LEU A 105 18.81 -22.92 6.28
CA LEU A 105 17.66 -23.12 5.39
C LEU A 105 16.44 -23.67 6.13
N GLU A 106 16.63 -24.60 7.05
CA GLU A 106 15.56 -25.14 7.92
C GLU A 106 14.97 -24.06 8.83
N GLU A 107 15.81 -23.23 9.46
CA GLU A 107 15.35 -22.10 10.27
C GLU A 107 14.59 -21.04 9.45
N LEU A 108 15.04 -20.78 8.22
CA LEU A 108 14.34 -19.91 7.27
C LEU A 108 12.97 -20.48 6.87
N MET A 109 12.89 -21.78 6.55
CA MET A 109 11.63 -22.45 6.23
C MET A 109 10.67 -22.43 7.42
N LYS A 110 11.18 -22.64 8.63
CA LYS A 110 10.38 -22.59 9.87
C LYS A 110 9.83 -21.20 10.17
N ARG A 111 10.54 -20.15 9.75
CA ARG A 111 10.11 -18.75 9.85
C ARG A 111 9.13 -18.32 8.75
N ILE A 112 9.22 -18.93 7.58
CA ILE A 112 8.41 -18.60 6.39
C ILE A 112 7.14 -19.47 6.31
N GLN A 113 7.10 -20.62 6.99
CA GLN A 113 5.92 -21.49 7.02
C GLN A 113 4.73 -20.74 7.64
N PRO A 114 3.63 -20.54 6.89
CA PRO A 114 2.41 -19.96 7.45
C PRO A 114 1.81 -20.90 8.51
N PRO A 115 1.16 -20.37 9.57
CA PRO A 115 0.57 -21.18 10.61
C PRO A 115 -0.74 -21.81 10.14
N ASP A 116 -0.69 -22.87 9.35
CA ASP A 116 -1.74 -23.90 9.30
C ASP A 116 -1.24 -25.13 8.53
N GLU A 117 -0.85 -26.17 9.27
CA GLU A 117 -1.20 -27.58 9.04
C GLU A 117 -0.88 -28.36 10.33
N LEU A 118 -1.47 -27.90 11.45
CA LEU A 118 -1.70 -28.73 12.64
C LEU A 118 -3.21 -28.90 12.81
N GLY A 119 -3.79 -29.69 11.91
CA GLY A 119 -5.09 -30.29 12.16
C GLY A 119 -4.96 -31.31 13.30
N PRO A 120 -5.86 -31.32 14.30
CA PRO A 120 -5.76 -32.22 15.43
C PRO A 120 -6.24 -33.61 15.03
N ARG A 121 -5.40 -34.64 15.24
CA ARG A 121 -5.84 -35.97 15.64
C ARG A 121 -4.72 -36.86 16.15
#